data_AF-A0A3Q7MS65-F1
#
_entry.id   AF-A0A3Q7MS65-F1
#
_cell.length_a   1.000
_cell.length_b   1.000
_cell.length_c   1.000
_cell.angle_alpha   90.00
_cell.angle_beta   90.00
_cell.angle_gamma   90.00
#
_symmetry.space_group_name_H-M   'P 1'
#
loop_
_entity.id
_entity.type
_entity.pdbx_description
1 polymer ?
#
loop_
_entity_poly.entity_id
_entity_poly.type
_entity_poly.pdbx_seq_one_letter_code
_entity_poly.pdbx_strand_id
1 'polypeptide(L)'
;MTHRILLLTALVLLSDGFNLETEKATIFQDNARSFGHSVVQLEGSRFVVGAPQEIRAANQTGGLYQCDYSTGKCESMHLQVPLEAVNMSLGLSLAFATSPFRLLACGPTVHQTCKENTYVNGLCFLFGPNLWQQPQTFPEKLRECPRQDSDIVFLIDGSGSIIPSDFQRMKNFVSTVMNRFKKSKTLFSLMQFSEEFQTHFTFNQFKKNPNPEFLVKSIQQLYGKTHTATGIRKVVRQLFHSSSGARENALKILVVITDGEKFGDPLDYKDVIPEADREGIIRYVIGVGDAFNSPKNREELNTIASKPPRDHVFRVNNFEALKTIQNQLQEKIFAIEGTQTGSTSSFEHEMSQEGFSAAITANGLLLGAVGSFDWAGGAFLHVSKDKFTFINTTRVDSDMNDAYLGYAAEVILRSRVQNLVLGAPRYQHTGLVVIFRENAGTWETNALIKGSQVSTGHVEYKCANRGSLGAEIPGWASPGAMCIRVL
;
A
#
# COMPACT_ATOMS: atom_id res chain seq x y z
N MET A 1 -21.59 1.69 86.06
CA MET A 1 -20.73 2.33 85.04
C MET A 1 -19.52 1.43 84.81
N THR A 2 -19.17 1.24 83.53
CA THR A 2 -17.86 0.85 82.93
C THR A 2 -17.98 -0.29 81.91
N HIS A 3 -17.77 0.16 80.67
CA HIS A 3 -17.92 -0.40 79.33
C HIS A 3 -17.55 -1.87 79.07
N ARG A 4 -18.46 -2.56 78.36
CA ARG A 4 -18.12 -3.69 77.47
C ARG A 4 -17.55 -3.11 76.18
N ILE A 5 -16.28 -3.38 75.90
CA ILE A 5 -15.67 -3.12 74.60
C ILE A 5 -16.10 -4.24 73.66
N LEU A 6 -16.98 -3.91 72.70
CA LEU A 6 -17.32 -4.79 71.59
C LEU A 6 -16.18 -4.70 70.56
N LEU A 7 -15.35 -5.74 70.47
CA LEU A 7 -14.43 -5.91 69.35
C LEU A 7 -15.25 -6.34 68.12
N LEU A 8 -15.63 -5.36 67.30
CA LEU A 8 -16.08 -5.60 65.93
C LEU A 8 -14.84 -6.02 65.11
N THR A 9 -14.66 -7.32 64.94
CA THR A 9 -13.81 -7.85 63.87
C THR A 9 -14.47 -7.48 62.55
N ALA A 10 -13.98 -6.42 61.92
CA ALA A 10 -14.30 -6.11 60.54
C ALA A 10 -13.78 -7.27 59.66
N LEU A 11 -14.68 -8.10 59.14
CA LEU A 11 -14.37 -8.92 57.98
C LEU A 11 -14.07 -7.95 56.83
N VAL A 12 -12.79 -7.71 56.61
CA VAL A 12 -12.30 -7.13 55.35
C VAL A 12 -12.48 -8.23 54.31
N LEU A 13 -13.60 -8.21 53.60
CA LEU A 13 -13.73 -8.94 52.35
C LEU A 13 -12.76 -8.29 51.38
N LEU A 14 -11.58 -8.90 51.22
CA LEU A 14 -10.67 -8.63 50.12
C LEU A 14 -11.41 -9.03 48.84
N SER A 15 -12.07 -8.06 48.22
CA SER A 15 -12.57 -8.20 46.87
C SER A 15 -11.38 -8.05 45.93
N ASP A 16 -10.60 -9.12 45.78
CA ASP A 16 -9.72 -9.27 44.63
C ASP A 16 -10.56 -9.20 43.35
N GLY A 17 -9.99 -8.84 42.21
CA GLY A 17 -10.67 -9.08 40.94
C GLY A 17 -10.68 -10.59 40.66
N PHE A 18 -11.58 -11.35 41.30
CA PHE A 18 -11.48 -12.82 41.46
C PHE A 18 -12.47 -13.64 40.62
N ASN A 19 -13.34 -13.04 39.82
CA ASN A 19 -14.50 -13.74 39.23
C ASN A 19 -14.19 -14.59 37.98
N LEU A 20 -12.91 -14.78 37.65
CA LEU A 20 -12.46 -15.77 36.66
C LEU A 20 -12.15 -17.08 37.38
N GLU A 21 -12.90 -18.12 37.04
CA GLU A 21 -12.68 -19.47 37.58
C GLU A 21 -11.39 -20.07 36.99
N THR A 22 -10.39 -20.29 37.83
CA THR A 22 -9.07 -20.80 37.42
C THR A 22 -8.90 -22.30 37.66
N GLU A 23 -9.69 -22.92 38.55
CA GLU A 23 -9.52 -24.35 38.89
C GLU A 23 -10.18 -25.27 37.87
N LYS A 24 -11.31 -24.86 37.29
CA LYS A 24 -12.08 -25.63 36.30
C LYS A 24 -11.91 -25.11 34.87
N ALA A 25 -10.68 -24.73 34.52
CA ALA A 25 -10.37 -24.29 33.17
C ALA A 25 -10.48 -25.46 32.16
N THR A 26 -11.14 -25.21 31.03
CA THR A 26 -11.14 -26.16 29.90
C THR A 26 -9.94 -25.86 29.02
N ILE A 27 -9.06 -26.84 28.85
CA ILE A 27 -7.81 -26.69 28.09
C ILE A 27 -7.96 -27.41 26.76
N PHE A 28 -7.77 -26.67 25.66
CA PHE A 28 -7.73 -27.21 24.32
C PHE A 28 -6.28 -27.37 23.87
N GLN A 29 -5.91 -28.56 23.42
CA GLN A 29 -4.56 -28.89 22.95
C GLN A 29 -4.63 -29.49 21.56
N ASP A 30 -3.72 -29.06 20.69
CA ASP A 30 -3.50 -29.62 19.36
C ASP A 30 -1.98 -29.66 19.10
N ASN A 31 -1.54 -30.59 18.25
CA ASN A 31 -0.12 -30.75 17.91
C ASN A 31 0.34 -29.76 16.82
N ALA A 32 -0.58 -29.00 16.23
CA ALA A 32 -0.25 -27.95 15.28
C ALA A 32 0.68 -26.89 15.89
N ARG A 33 1.75 -26.58 15.17
CA ARG A 33 2.71 -25.57 15.60
C ARG A 33 2.01 -24.23 15.76
N SER A 34 2.29 -23.55 16.87
CA SER A 34 1.69 -22.26 17.25
C SER A 34 0.15 -22.29 17.37
N PHE A 35 -0.47 -23.45 17.58
CA PHE A 35 -1.89 -23.52 17.94
C PHE A 35 -2.15 -22.66 19.18
N GLY A 36 -3.17 -21.80 19.11
CA GLY A 36 -3.48 -20.84 20.17
C GLY A 36 -2.83 -19.47 19.99
N HIS A 37 -2.08 -19.24 18.89
CA HIS A 37 -1.46 -17.93 18.63
C HIS A 37 -2.47 -16.80 18.56
N SER A 38 -3.61 -17.04 17.90
CA SER A 38 -4.74 -16.12 17.85
C SER A 38 -6.02 -16.86 18.21
N VAL A 39 -6.90 -16.20 18.94
CA VAL A 39 -8.18 -16.76 19.36
C VAL A 39 -9.26 -15.70 19.21
N VAL A 40 -10.41 -16.08 18.66
CA VAL A 40 -11.59 -15.22 18.62
C VAL A 40 -12.84 -16.00 19.01
N GLN A 41 -13.60 -15.46 19.96
CA GLN A 41 -14.84 -16.06 20.41
C GLN A 41 -15.96 -15.74 19.41
N LEU A 42 -16.73 -16.76 19.03
CA LEU A 42 -17.92 -16.63 18.21
C LEU A 42 -19.17 -16.58 19.11
N GLU A 43 -20.35 -16.56 18.51
CA GLU A 43 -21.60 -16.70 19.26
C GLU A 43 -21.73 -18.09 19.91
N GLY A 44 -22.21 -18.11 21.16
CA GLY A 44 -22.43 -19.32 21.94
C GLY A 44 -21.14 -19.90 22.54
N SER A 45 -20.97 -21.22 22.43
CA SER A 45 -19.83 -21.98 22.97
C SER A 45 -18.65 -22.11 22.00
N ARG A 46 -18.76 -21.53 20.80
CA ARG A 46 -17.80 -21.72 19.71
C ARG A 46 -16.76 -20.62 19.68
N PHE A 47 -15.54 -20.97 19.28
CA PHE A 47 -14.45 -20.04 19.06
C PHE A 47 -13.54 -20.57 17.95
N VAL A 48 -12.76 -19.67 17.35
CA VAL A 48 -11.78 -20.03 16.31
C VAL A 48 -10.38 -19.77 16.83
N VAL A 49 -9.48 -20.71 16.52
CA VAL A 49 -8.07 -20.68 16.90
C VAL A 49 -7.21 -20.68 15.64
N GLY A 50 -6.24 -19.78 15.58
CA GLY A 50 -5.20 -19.74 14.55
C GLY A 50 -3.94 -20.49 14.96
N ALA A 51 -3.32 -21.14 13.99
CA ALA A 51 -2.05 -21.85 14.10
C ALA A 51 -1.10 -21.46 12.95
N PRO A 52 -0.57 -20.23 12.92
CA PRO A 52 0.15 -19.64 11.78
C PRO A 52 1.41 -20.41 11.33
N GLN A 53 2.07 -21.14 12.22
CA GLN A 53 3.27 -21.92 11.93
C GLN A 53 2.99 -23.39 11.57
N GLU A 54 1.73 -23.81 11.55
CA GLU A 54 1.35 -25.16 11.12
C GLU A 54 1.66 -25.34 9.62
N ILE A 55 2.31 -26.44 9.25
CA ILE A 55 2.61 -26.75 7.84
C ILE A 55 1.49 -27.65 7.32
N ARG A 56 0.63 -27.12 6.44
CA ARG A 56 -0.53 -27.86 5.87
C ARG A 56 -0.17 -28.63 4.61
N ALA A 57 0.69 -28.06 3.79
CA ALA A 57 1.19 -28.63 2.55
C ALA A 57 2.56 -28.01 2.20
N ALA A 58 3.20 -28.48 1.13
CA ALA A 58 4.37 -27.82 0.59
C ALA A 58 4.03 -26.35 0.25
N ASN A 59 4.86 -25.42 0.72
CA ASN A 59 4.67 -23.97 0.53
C ASN A 59 3.38 -23.39 1.14
N GLN A 60 2.72 -24.10 2.06
CA GLN A 60 1.52 -23.61 2.75
C GLN A 60 1.68 -23.71 4.26
N THR A 61 1.68 -22.53 4.91
CA THR A 61 1.71 -22.41 6.37
C THR A 61 0.47 -21.70 6.89
N GLY A 62 0.03 -22.12 8.08
CA GLY A 62 -1.10 -21.59 8.79
C GLY A 62 -2.33 -22.48 8.73
N GLY A 63 -2.95 -22.66 9.90
CA GLY A 63 -4.20 -23.40 10.06
C GLY A 63 -5.22 -22.62 10.86
N LEU A 64 -6.49 -22.97 10.64
CA LEU A 64 -7.62 -22.48 11.41
C LEU A 64 -8.37 -23.67 12.00
N TYR A 65 -8.82 -23.51 13.24
CA TYR A 65 -9.56 -24.54 13.97
C TYR A 65 -10.81 -23.93 14.55
N GLN A 66 -11.96 -24.59 14.36
CA GLN A 66 -13.17 -24.27 15.08
C GLN A 66 -13.27 -25.17 16.30
N CYS A 67 -13.33 -24.57 17.47
CA CYS A 67 -13.47 -25.28 18.74
C CYS A 67 -14.83 -25.00 19.37
N ASP A 68 -15.33 -25.96 20.13
CA ASP A 68 -16.60 -25.83 20.85
C ASP A 68 -16.44 -26.26 22.30
N TYR A 69 -16.67 -25.32 23.22
CA TYR A 69 -16.62 -25.54 24.66
C TYR A 69 -17.55 -26.67 25.13
N SER A 70 -18.74 -26.81 24.51
CA SER A 70 -19.73 -27.81 24.93
C SER A 70 -19.29 -29.25 24.63
N THR A 71 -18.45 -29.43 23.60
CA THR A 71 -17.98 -30.76 23.19
C THR A 71 -16.53 -31.02 23.60
N GLY A 72 -15.78 -29.98 23.96
CA GLY A 72 -14.34 -30.07 24.26
C GLY A 72 -13.50 -30.43 23.03
N LYS A 73 -14.03 -30.24 21.81
CA LYS A 73 -13.35 -30.61 20.55
C LYS A 73 -12.95 -29.37 19.74
N CYS A 74 -11.84 -29.51 19.03
CA CYS A 74 -11.41 -28.61 17.97
C CYS A 74 -11.37 -29.37 16.65
N GLU A 75 -11.97 -28.80 15.61
CA GLU A 75 -12.00 -29.35 14.26
C GLU A 75 -11.24 -28.42 13.33
N SER A 76 -10.36 -28.99 12.52
CA SER A 76 -9.61 -28.25 11.52
C SER A 76 -10.54 -27.71 10.44
N MET A 77 -10.43 -26.41 10.14
CA MET A 77 -11.17 -25.78 9.05
C MET A 77 -10.42 -26.01 7.74
N HIS A 78 -11.08 -26.62 6.76
CA HIS A 78 -10.52 -26.84 5.42
C HIS A 78 -10.90 -25.69 4.50
N LEU A 79 -9.91 -24.99 3.96
CA LEU A 79 -10.10 -23.91 2.99
C LEU A 79 -9.30 -24.14 1.71
N GLN A 80 -9.79 -23.60 0.59
CA GLN A 80 -9.04 -23.59 -0.67
C GLN A 80 -8.12 -22.36 -0.68
N VAL A 81 -6.86 -22.56 -0.30
CA VAL A 81 -5.82 -21.53 -0.37
C VAL A 81 -5.30 -21.44 -1.82
N PRO A 82 -5.25 -20.25 -2.44
CA PRO A 82 -4.62 -20.06 -3.75
C PRO A 82 -3.17 -20.53 -3.76
N LEU A 83 -2.71 -21.12 -4.87
CA LEU A 83 -1.33 -21.64 -4.99
C LEU A 83 -0.28 -20.52 -4.89
N GLU A 84 -0.68 -19.30 -5.20
CA GLU A 84 0.13 -18.09 -5.15
C GLU A 84 0.37 -17.61 -3.70
N ALA A 85 -0.43 -18.06 -2.73
CA ALA A 85 -0.36 -17.65 -1.33
C ALA A 85 0.69 -18.46 -0.54
N VAL A 86 1.96 -18.37 -0.96
CA VAL A 86 3.06 -19.17 -0.39
C VAL A 86 3.39 -18.73 1.04
N ASN A 87 3.40 -19.68 1.97
CA ASN A 87 3.80 -19.52 3.37
C ASN A 87 3.09 -18.34 4.07
N MET A 88 1.80 -18.17 3.84
CA MET A 88 1.05 -16.99 4.28
C MET A 88 0.90 -16.84 5.80
N SER A 89 1.21 -17.87 6.59
CA SER A 89 1.01 -17.89 8.04
C SER A 89 -0.44 -17.58 8.43
N LEU A 90 -1.38 -18.25 7.76
CA LEU A 90 -2.82 -18.08 8.00
C LEU A 90 -3.18 -18.29 9.47
N GLY A 91 -4.00 -17.38 10.01
CA GLY A 91 -4.39 -17.40 11.42
C GLY A 91 -3.44 -16.61 12.31
N LEU A 92 -2.54 -15.80 11.73
CA LEU A 92 -1.76 -14.82 12.51
C LEU A 92 -2.69 -13.76 13.11
N SER A 93 -3.65 -13.26 12.32
CA SER A 93 -4.65 -12.30 12.81
C SER A 93 -6.07 -12.79 12.53
N LEU A 94 -6.94 -12.58 13.52
CA LEU A 94 -8.36 -12.91 13.50
C LEU A 94 -9.18 -11.70 13.95
N ALA A 95 -10.34 -11.49 13.33
CA ALA A 95 -11.33 -10.52 13.77
C ALA A 95 -12.75 -11.08 13.60
N PHE A 96 -13.66 -10.71 14.50
CA PHE A 96 -15.04 -11.19 14.47
C PHE A 96 -16.03 -10.05 14.74
N ALA A 97 -17.15 -10.09 14.02
CA ALA A 97 -18.31 -9.25 14.26
C ALA A 97 -19.58 -10.11 14.25
N THR A 98 -20.49 -9.85 15.18
CA THR A 98 -21.75 -10.61 15.35
C THR A 98 -22.90 -10.07 14.49
N SER A 99 -22.88 -8.79 14.12
CA SER A 99 -23.99 -8.13 13.43
C SER A 99 -23.52 -7.29 12.23
N PRO A 100 -23.55 -7.84 11.00
CA PRO A 100 -23.80 -9.25 10.67
C PRO A 100 -22.63 -10.16 11.04
N PHE A 101 -22.88 -11.47 11.19
CA PHE A 101 -21.84 -12.47 11.45
C PHE A 101 -20.77 -12.40 10.35
N ARG A 102 -19.56 -12.04 10.76
CA ARG A 102 -18.38 -11.97 9.90
C ARG A 102 -17.18 -12.40 10.69
N LEU A 103 -16.52 -13.47 10.26
CA LEU A 103 -15.21 -13.87 10.76
C LEU A 103 -14.18 -13.56 9.69
N LEU A 104 -13.12 -12.87 10.06
CA LEU A 104 -12.01 -12.51 9.20
C LEU A 104 -10.75 -13.19 9.72
N ALA A 105 -10.04 -13.91 8.84
CA ALA A 105 -8.77 -14.54 9.16
C ALA A 105 -7.72 -14.18 8.12
N CYS A 106 -6.55 -13.71 8.54
CA CYS A 106 -5.49 -13.27 7.63
C CYS A 106 -4.19 -14.05 7.82
N GLY A 107 -3.46 -14.16 6.71
CA GLY A 107 -2.07 -14.56 6.65
C GLY A 107 -1.25 -13.46 5.98
N PRO A 108 -0.50 -12.65 6.73
CA PRO A 108 0.18 -11.45 6.23
C PRO A 108 1.61 -11.70 5.74
N THR A 109 2.02 -12.96 5.55
CA THR A 109 3.38 -13.34 5.13
C THR A 109 3.39 -14.07 3.79
N VAL A 110 2.50 -13.71 2.87
CA VAL A 110 2.49 -14.29 1.52
C VAL A 110 3.78 -13.91 0.81
N HIS A 111 4.63 -14.91 0.58
CA HIS A 111 5.88 -14.73 -0.14
C HIS A 111 5.66 -14.81 -1.64
N GLN A 112 6.11 -13.80 -2.37
CA GLN A 112 6.05 -13.77 -3.83
C GLN A 112 7.42 -13.39 -4.39
N THR A 113 8.04 -14.31 -5.13
CA THR A 113 9.33 -14.05 -5.77
C THR A 113 9.12 -13.37 -7.12
N CYS A 114 9.59 -12.12 -7.25
CA CYS A 114 9.54 -11.31 -8.45
C CYS A 114 10.96 -11.09 -8.99
N LYS A 115 11.42 -12.04 -9.83
CA LYS A 115 12.84 -12.20 -10.25
C LYS A 115 13.80 -12.31 -9.06
N GLU A 116 14.65 -11.31 -8.84
CA GLU A 116 15.67 -11.26 -7.78
C GLU A 116 15.11 -10.71 -6.46
N ASN A 117 13.90 -10.14 -6.49
CA ASN A 117 13.25 -9.53 -5.35
C ASN A 117 12.21 -10.47 -4.73
N THR A 118 12.07 -10.41 -3.41
CA THR A 118 10.99 -11.08 -2.66
C THR A 118 10.01 -10.04 -2.17
N TYR A 119 8.73 -10.25 -2.44
CA TYR A 119 7.61 -9.42 -2.00
C TYR A 119 6.94 -10.17 -0.85
N VAL A 120 6.47 -9.43 0.15
CA VAL A 120 5.75 -9.98 1.31
C VAL A 120 4.47 -9.20 1.49
N ASN A 121 3.38 -9.79 0.99
CA ASN A 121 2.03 -9.22 1.07
C ASN A 121 1.16 -10.06 2.00
N GLY A 122 -0.10 -9.69 2.15
CA GLY A 122 -1.05 -10.51 2.87
C GLY A 122 -2.29 -10.92 2.09
N LEU A 123 -2.94 -11.97 2.59
CA LEU A 123 -4.21 -12.47 2.10
C LEU A 123 -5.12 -12.80 3.28
N CYS A 124 -6.37 -12.37 3.19
CA CYS A 124 -7.41 -12.57 4.19
C CYS A 124 -8.61 -13.32 3.62
N PHE A 125 -9.30 -14.05 4.50
CA PHE A 125 -10.51 -14.79 4.22
C PHE A 125 -11.65 -14.30 5.11
N LEU A 126 -12.75 -13.86 4.49
CA LEU A 126 -13.97 -13.43 5.16
C LEU A 126 -15.02 -14.54 5.08
N PHE A 127 -15.35 -15.11 6.24
CA PHE A 127 -16.35 -16.15 6.42
C PHE A 127 -17.69 -15.55 6.85
N GLY A 128 -18.76 -16.12 6.31
CA GLY A 128 -20.13 -15.89 6.77
C GLY A 128 -20.53 -16.83 7.93
N PRO A 129 -21.82 -16.90 8.29
CA PRO A 129 -22.31 -17.74 9.38
C PRO A 129 -21.96 -19.23 9.25
N ASN A 130 -21.90 -19.74 8.02
CA ASN A 130 -21.46 -21.10 7.73
C ASN A 130 -19.95 -21.10 7.45
N LEU A 131 -19.17 -21.46 8.46
CA LEU A 131 -17.70 -21.49 8.39
C LEU A 131 -17.13 -22.55 7.43
N TRP A 132 -17.97 -23.49 6.97
CA TRP A 132 -17.59 -24.56 6.05
C TRP A 132 -17.84 -24.22 4.57
N GLN A 133 -18.45 -23.07 4.29
CA GLN A 133 -18.58 -22.53 2.94
C GLN A 133 -17.29 -21.82 2.52
N GLN A 134 -16.97 -21.81 1.22
CA GLN A 134 -15.81 -21.07 0.73
C GLN A 134 -15.90 -19.57 1.08
N PRO A 135 -14.90 -19.02 1.79
CA PRO A 135 -14.89 -17.63 2.19
C PRO A 135 -14.58 -16.69 1.01
N GLN A 136 -14.86 -15.40 1.19
CA GLN A 136 -14.41 -14.37 0.26
C GLN A 136 -12.95 -14.00 0.54
N THR A 137 -12.13 -13.83 -0.50
CA THR A 137 -10.73 -13.43 -0.39
C THR A 137 -10.55 -11.91 -0.47
N PHE A 138 -9.64 -11.39 0.36
CA PHE A 138 -9.26 -9.97 0.39
C PHE A 138 -7.74 -9.81 0.49
N PRO A 139 -7.09 -9.07 -0.42
CA PRO A 139 -7.66 -8.55 -1.68
C PRO A 139 -8.13 -9.69 -2.60
N GLU A 140 -9.02 -9.40 -3.56
CA GLU A 140 -9.56 -10.42 -4.48
C GLU A 140 -8.47 -11.10 -5.32
N LYS A 141 -7.44 -10.33 -5.69
CA LYS A 141 -6.24 -10.81 -6.37
C LYS A 141 -5.02 -10.32 -5.62
N LEU A 142 -4.04 -11.21 -5.45
CA LEU A 142 -2.71 -10.82 -5.01
C LEU A 142 -2.11 -9.86 -6.04
N ARG A 143 -1.28 -8.92 -5.56
CA ARG A 143 -0.58 -7.99 -6.47
C ARG A 143 0.29 -8.79 -7.44
N GLU A 144 0.19 -8.48 -8.73
CA GLU A 144 1.11 -9.03 -9.73
C GLU A 144 2.51 -8.46 -9.51
N CYS A 145 3.54 -9.25 -9.80
CA CYS A 145 4.90 -8.72 -9.90
C CYS A 145 4.93 -7.57 -10.93
N PRO A 146 5.64 -6.45 -10.67
CA PRO A 146 5.75 -5.37 -11.65
C PRO A 146 6.24 -5.90 -13.00
N ARG A 147 5.50 -5.59 -14.07
CA ARG A 147 5.81 -6.06 -15.43
C ARG A 147 7.12 -5.43 -15.89
N GLN A 148 8.14 -6.25 -16.14
CA GLN A 148 9.54 -5.84 -16.31
C GLN A 148 9.93 -5.30 -17.68
N ASP A 149 9.04 -5.39 -18.66
CA ASP A 149 9.26 -4.87 -19.99
C ASP A 149 8.56 -3.51 -20.06
N SER A 150 9.28 -2.44 -20.36
CA SER A 150 8.72 -1.09 -20.46
C SER A 150 8.95 -0.49 -21.85
N ASP A 151 7.90 0.06 -22.44
CA ASP A 151 7.95 0.76 -23.71
C ASP A 151 7.67 2.24 -23.46
N ILE A 152 8.71 3.07 -23.64
CA ILE A 152 8.67 4.49 -23.33
C ILE A 152 8.70 5.31 -24.62
N VAL A 153 7.69 6.14 -24.82
CA VAL A 153 7.68 7.12 -25.92
C VAL A 153 7.94 8.51 -25.35
N PHE A 154 8.96 9.19 -25.87
CA PHE A 154 9.14 10.62 -25.69
C PHE A 154 8.35 11.38 -26.75
N LEU A 155 7.46 12.27 -26.30
CA LEU A 155 6.79 13.24 -27.14
C LEU A 155 7.34 14.62 -26.78
N ILE A 156 8.27 15.12 -27.59
CA ILE A 156 8.99 16.37 -27.30
C ILE A 156 8.43 17.52 -28.13
N ASP A 157 8.22 18.66 -27.46
CA ASP A 157 7.78 19.90 -28.06
C ASP A 157 8.92 20.55 -28.86
N GLY A 158 8.67 20.76 -30.14
CA GLY A 158 9.56 21.45 -31.07
C GLY A 158 8.98 22.75 -31.59
N SER A 159 7.92 23.27 -30.97
CA SER A 159 7.24 24.50 -31.38
C SER A 159 8.12 25.75 -31.27
N GLY A 160 7.64 26.87 -31.82
CA GLY A 160 8.35 28.14 -31.84
C GLY A 160 8.45 28.85 -30.49
N SER A 161 7.66 28.45 -29.48
CA SER A 161 7.76 28.99 -28.12
C SER A 161 8.97 28.44 -27.35
N ILE A 162 9.44 27.24 -27.71
CA ILE A 162 10.63 26.63 -27.13
C ILE A 162 11.89 27.36 -27.64
N ILE A 163 12.64 27.99 -26.75
CA ILE A 163 13.92 28.61 -27.13
C ILE A 163 15.00 27.54 -27.40
N PRO A 164 16.00 27.81 -28.27
CA PRO A 164 16.99 26.80 -28.66
C PRO A 164 17.76 26.15 -27.49
N SER A 165 18.02 26.94 -26.43
CA SER A 165 18.71 26.43 -25.24
C SER A 165 17.86 25.43 -24.44
N ASP A 166 16.54 25.64 -24.40
CA ASP A 166 15.58 24.75 -23.76
C ASP A 166 15.34 23.50 -24.60
N PHE A 167 15.27 23.63 -25.93
CA PHE A 167 15.24 22.46 -26.81
C PHE A 167 16.48 21.57 -26.62
N GLN A 168 17.66 22.18 -26.46
CA GLN A 168 18.88 21.42 -26.15
C GLN A 168 18.81 20.74 -24.76
N ARG A 169 18.22 21.40 -23.75
CA ARG A 169 17.96 20.77 -22.44
C ARG A 169 17.02 19.57 -22.55
N MET A 170 15.97 19.66 -23.37
CA MET A 170 15.05 18.56 -23.63
C MET A 170 15.77 17.35 -24.25
N LYS A 171 16.61 17.58 -25.27
CA LYS A 171 17.44 16.52 -25.88
C LYS A 171 18.39 15.87 -24.86
N ASN A 172 19.03 16.69 -24.02
CA ASN A 172 19.92 16.20 -22.97
C ASN A 172 19.16 15.36 -21.93
N PHE A 173 17.96 15.81 -21.53
CA PHE A 173 17.08 15.06 -20.63
C PHE A 173 16.73 13.69 -21.21
N VAL A 174 16.27 13.64 -22.47
CA VAL A 174 15.94 12.38 -23.16
C VAL A 174 17.15 11.44 -23.19
N SER A 175 18.32 11.94 -23.61
CA SER A 175 19.55 11.14 -23.66
C SER A 175 19.92 10.61 -22.28
N THR A 176 19.82 11.44 -21.24
CA THR A 176 20.11 11.07 -19.85
C THR A 176 19.17 9.97 -19.36
N VAL A 177 17.86 10.09 -19.62
CA VAL A 177 16.88 9.06 -19.24
C VAL A 177 17.22 7.75 -19.95
N MET A 178 17.35 7.77 -21.28
CA MET A 178 17.65 6.54 -22.04
C MET A 178 18.95 5.86 -21.59
N ASN A 179 20.01 6.63 -21.32
CA ASN A 179 21.28 6.10 -20.83
C ASN A 179 21.14 5.39 -19.47
N ARG A 180 20.25 5.88 -18.60
CA ARG A 180 20.00 5.29 -17.28
C ARG A 180 19.30 3.93 -17.38
N PHE A 181 18.49 3.73 -18.41
CA PHE A 181 17.76 2.48 -18.67
C PHE A 181 18.52 1.48 -19.56
N LYS A 182 19.79 1.75 -19.90
CA LYS A 182 20.59 0.91 -20.82
C LYS A 182 20.73 -0.56 -20.40
N LYS A 183 20.64 -0.86 -19.09
CA LYS A 183 20.69 -2.23 -18.55
C LYS A 183 19.32 -2.87 -18.30
N SER A 184 18.22 -2.14 -18.53
CA SER A 184 16.85 -2.61 -18.32
C SER A 184 16.25 -3.19 -19.61
N LYS A 185 15.13 -3.92 -19.52
CA LYS A 185 14.34 -4.35 -20.69
C LYS A 185 13.42 -3.24 -21.21
N THR A 186 13.94 -2.02 -21.25
CA THR A 186 13.20 -0.83 -21.68
C THR A 186 13.50 -0.50 -23.14
N LEU A 187 12.46 -0.26 -23.92
CA LEU A 187 12.58 0.21 -25.29
C LEU A 187 12.11 1.65 -25.38
N PHE A 188 12.75 2.41 -26.25
CA PHE A 188 12.45 3.82 -26.44
C PHE A 188 11.97 4.12 -27.86
N SER A 189 11.12 5.13 -27.95
CA SER A 189 10.67 5.74 -29.20
C SER A 189 10.58 7.25 -28.98
N LEU A 190 10.77 8.04 -30.04
CA LEU A 190 10.72 9.49 -29.93
C LEU A 190 9.99 10.12 -31.11
N MET A 191 8.98 10.92 -30.79
CA MET A 191 8.30 11.83 -31.71
C MET A 191 8.51 13.27 -31.25
N GLN A 192 8.87 14.14 -32.18
CA GLN A 192 8.81 15.58 -32.00
C GLN A 192 7.49 16.08 -32.56
N PHE A 193 6.85 17.02 -31.87
CA PHE A 193 5.63 17.69 -32.34
C PHE A 193 5.79 19.20 -32.37
N SER A 194 5.15 19.82 -33.35
CA SER A 194 4.85 21.25 -33.42
C SER A 194 3.46 21.38 -34.08
N GLU A 195 3.31 22.11 -35.18
CA GLU A 195 2.20 21.89 -36.12
C GLU A 195 2.43 20.67 -37.03
N GLU A 196 3.70 20.28 -37.18
CA GLU A 196 4.15 19.05 -37.84
C GLU A 196 4.52 17.97 -36.82
N PHE A 197 4.62 16.71 -37.27
CA PHE A 197 4.95 15.59 -36.40
C PHE A 197 6.03 14.72 -37.05
N GLN A 198 7.17 14.58 -36.38
CA GLN A 198 8.29 13.81 -36.88
C GLN A 198 8.68 12.72 -35.88
N THR A 199 8.52 11.46 -36.27
CA THR A 199 9.08 10.31 -35.55
C THR A 199 10.57 10.21 -35.88
N HIS A 200 11.44 10.44 -34.89
CA HIS A 200 12.88 10.36 -35.08
C HIS A 200 13.39 8.91 -34.99
N PHE A 201 12.81 8.12 -34.09
CA PHE A 201 13.01 6.68 -34.06
C PHE A 201 11.84 5.97 -33.38
N THR A 202 11.54 4.77 -33.88
CA THR A 202 10.56 3.81 -33.33
C THR A 202 11.23 2.81 -32.38
N PHE A 203 10.44 2.00 -31.65
CA PHE A 203 10.98 0.91 -30.84
C PHE A 203 11.80 -0.09 -31.66
N ASN A 204 11.38 -0.38 -32.90
CA ASN A 204 12.13 -1.24 -33.82
C ASN A 204 13.51 -0.66 -34.20
N GLN A 205 13.59 0.66 -34.41
CA GLN A 205 14.86 1.33 -34.71
C GLN A 205 15.75 1.40 -33.47
N PHE A 206 15.17 1.65 -32.29
CA PHE A 206 15.91 1.63 -31.03
C PHE A 206 16.54 0.25 -30.74
N LYS A 207 15.79 -0.85 -30.95
CA LYS A 207 16.34 -2.22 -30.81
C LYS A 207 17.59 -2.46 -31.67
N LYS A 208 17.63 -1.89 -32.88
CA LYS A 208 18.75 -2.06 -33.82
C LYS A 208 19.97 -1.22 -33.44
N ASN A 209 19.76 -0.03 -32.88
CA ASN A 209 20.84 0.88 -32.49
C ASN A 209 20.51 1.59 -31.16
N PRO A 210 20.71 0.93 -30.00
CA PRO A 210 20.38 1.48 -28.69
C PRO A 210 21.49 2.43 -28.19
N ASN A 211 21.87 3.43 -28.99
CA ASN A 211 22.81 4.48 -28.63
C ASN A 211 22.06 5.82 -28.45
N PRO A 212 21.72 6.21 -27.21
CA PRO A 212 20.91 7.40 -26.95
C PRO A 212 21.51 8.69 -27.49
N GLU A 213 22.81 8.91 -27.28
CA GLU A 213 23.50 10.12 -27.74
C GLU A 213 23.45 10.24 -29.26
N PHE A 214 23.70 9.14 -29.97
CA PHE A 214 23.61 9.11 -31.43
C PHE A 214 22.18 9.41 -31.92
N LEU A 215 21.18 8.78 -31.30
CA LEU A 215 19.77 8.92 -31.69
C LEU A 215 19.23 10.34 -31.47
N VAL A 216 19.69 11.04 -30.43
CA VAL A 216 19.20 12.41 -30.16
C VAL A 216 20.02 13.50 -30.83
N LYS A 217 21.30 13.27 -31.13
CA LYS A 217 22.24 14.35 -31.55
C LYS A 217 21.74 15.11 -32.77
N SER A 218 21.27 14.40 -33.80
CA SER A 218 20.83 14.97 -35.08
C SER A 218 19.44 15.60 -35.07
N ILE A 219 18.68 15.47 -33.97
CA ILE A 219 17.32 16.01 -33.88
C ILE A 219 17.39 17.55 -33.94
N GLN A 220 16.73 18.14 -34.95
CA GLN A 220 16.57 19.57 -35.12
C GLN A 220 15.16 20.01 -34.70
N GLN A 221 15.03 21.23 -34.21
CA GLN A 221 13.75 21.82 -33.81
C GLN A 221 12.91 22.14 -35.05
N LEU A 222 11.63 21.78 -35.04
CA LEU A 222 10.70 22.00 -36.15
C LEU A 222 10.22 23.45 -36.26
N TYR A 223 10.08 24.14 -35.12
CA TYR A 223 9.35 25.40 -34.98
C TYR A 223 7.88 25.28 -35.40
N GLY A 224 7.13 26.39 -35.36
CA GLY A 224 5.70 26.43 -35.67
C GLY A 224 4.81 26.42 -34.43
N LYS A 225 3.57 25.97 -34.57
CA LYS A 225 2.57 25.95 -33.49
C LYS A 225 2.74 24.72 -32.57
N THR A 226 1.81 24.52 -31.64
CA THR A 226 1.96 23.56 -30.54
C THR A 226 0.76 22.62 -30.50
N HIS A 227 0.74 21.61 -31.39
CA HIS A 227 -0.35 20.64 -31.51
C HIS A 227 -0.21 19.45 -30.54
N THR A 228 -0.19 19.75 -29.24
CA THR A 228 0.04 18.78 -28.15
C THR A 228 -0.97 17.64 -28.10
N ALA A 229 -2.28 17.94 -28.15
CA ALA A 229 -3.34 16.93 -28.09
C ALA A 229 -3.29 15.99 -29.30
N THR A 230 -3.08 16.56 -30.50
CA THR A 230 -2.89 15.76 -31.72
C THR A 230 -1.63 14.89 -31.64
N GLY A 231 -0.53 15.41 -31.08
CA GLY A 231 0.70 14.65 -30.84
C GLY A 231 0.48 13.43 -29.95
N ILE A 232 -0.24 13.61 -28.83
CA ILE A 232 -0.59 12.51 -27.91
C ILE A 232 -1.38 11.43 -28.65
N ARG A 233 -2.41 11.80 -29.41
CA ARG A 233 -3.21 10.82 -30.19
C ARG A 233 -2.35 10.05 -31.20
N LYS A 234 -1.43 10.72 -31.87
CA LYS A 234 -0.52 10.05 -32.81
C LYS A 234 0.39 9.05 -32.11
N VAL A 235 0.95 9.40 -30.96
CA VAL A 235 1.75 8.47 -30.15
C VAL A 235 0.95 7.23 -29.78
N VAL A 236 -0.26 7.42 -29.24
CA VAL A 236 -1.16 6.34 -28.82
C VAL A 236 -1.44 5.38 -29.98
N ARG A 237 -1.82 5.91 -31.15
CA ARG A 237 -2.24 5.09 -32.30
C ARG A 237 -1.11 4.52 -33.14
N GLN A 238 0.05 5.19 -33.18
CA GLN A 238 1.14 4.84 -34.10
C GLN A 238 2.34 4.23 -33.39
N LEU A 239 2.81 4.83 -32.29
CA LEU A 239 4.07 4.42 -31.66
C LEU A 239 3.87 3.27 -30.68
N PHE A 240 2.77 3.24 -29.94
CA PHE A 240 2.39 2.09 -29.11
C PHE A 240 1.77 0.92 -29.88
N HIS A 241 1.79 0.97 -31.21
CA HIS A 241 1.33 -0.11 -32.07
C HIS A 241 2.45 -1.12 -32.36
N SER A 242 2.10 -2.39 -32.53
CA SER A 242 3.03 -3.50 -32.76
C SER A 242 3.91 -3.30 -34.01
N SER A 243 3.38 -2.64 -35.05
CA SER A 243 4.13 -2.28 -36.26
C SER A 243 5.33 -1.36 -35.99
N SER A 244 5.26 -0.52 -34.94
CA SER A 244 6.35 0.33 -34.48
C SER A 244 7.32 -0.40 -33.53
N GLY A 245 7.02 -1.66 -33.19
CA GLY A 245 7.84 -2.52 -32.34
C GLY A 245 7.44 -2.53 -30.87
N ALA A 246 6.30 -1.93 -30.53
CA ALA A 246 5.73 -1.96 -29.20
C ALA A 246 5.33 -3.39 -28.81
N ARG A 247 5.54 -3.75 -27.56
CA ARG A 247 5.27 -5.06 -26.98
C ARG A 247 3.90 -5.03 -26.30
N GLU A 248 3.06 -6.00 -26.64
CA GLU A 248 1.70 -6.12 -26.09
C GLU A 248 1.68 -6.22 -24.56
N ASN A 249 2.65 -6.94 -23.98
CA ASN A 249 2.74 -7.19 -22.54
C ASN A 249 3.64 -6.20 -21.78
N ALA A 250 4.16 -5.16 -22.44
CA ALA A 250 5.00 -4.16 -21.79
C ALA A 250 4.19 -3.05 -21.13
N LEU A 251 4.74 -2.47 -20.07
CA LEU A 251 4.24 -1.23 -19.49
C LEU A 251 4.43 -0.09 -20.50
N LYS A 252 3.33 0.58 -20.87
CA LYS A 252 3.34 1.65 -21.87
C LYS A 252 3.42 3.01 -21.18
N ILE A 253 4.47 3.78 -21.46
CA ILE A 253 4.71 5.08 -20.82
C ILE A 253 4.95 6.16 -21.85
N LEU A 254 4.19 7.24 -21.75
CA LEU A 254 4.35 8.44 -22.53
C LEU A 254 4.97 9.55 -21.67
N VAL A 255 6.12 10.06 -22.08
CA VAL A 255 6.76 11.23 -21.46
C VAL A 255 6.59 12.42 -22.42
N VAL A 256 5.68 13.33 -22.07
CA VAL A 256 5.45 14.58 -22.80
C VAL A 256 6.38 15.65 -22.25
N ILE A 257 7.17 16.31 -23.10
CA ILE A 257 8.07 17.39 -22.71
C ILE A 257 7.67 18.66 -23.46
N THR A 258 7.20 19.68 -22.76
CA THR A 258 6.61 20.90 -23.36
C THR A 258 6.77 22.10 -22.42
N ASP A 259 6.72 23.32 -22.94
CA ASP A 259 6.63 24.56 -22.15
C ASP A 259 5.19 24.90 -21.72
N GLY A 260 4.22 24.05 -22.06
CA GLY A 260 2.85 24.12 -21.58
C GLY A 260 2.11 25.35 -22.09
N GLU A 261 1.75 25.36 -23.36
CA GLU A 261 0.71 26.23 -23.92
C GLU A 261 0.29 25.71 -25.30
N LYS A 262 -0.74 24.85 -25.35
CA LYS A 262 -1.29 24.36 -26.62
C LYS A 262 -1.83 25.52 -27.45
N PHE A 263 -1.27 25.71 -28.65
CA PHE A 263 -1.65 26.76 -29.57
C PHE A 263 -1.93 26.19 -30.97
N GLY A 264 -3.10 26.52 -31.52
CA GLY A 264 -3.48 26.12 -32.89
C GLY A 264 -3.92 24.66 -33.09
N ASP A 265 -3.89 23.83 -32.04
CA ASP A 265 -4.27 22.42 -32.12
C ASP A 265 -5.79 22.26 -32.40
N PRO A 266 -6.18 21.52 -33.45
CA PRO A 266 -7.59 21.25 -33.75
C PRO A 266 -8.27 20.34 -32.72
N LEU A 267 -7.51 19.64 -31.87
CA LEU A 267 -8.02 18.71 -30.87
C LEU A 267 -7.93 19.28 -29.44
N ASP A 268 -8.81 18.76 -28.59
CA ASP A 268 -8.82 19.02 -27.15
C ASP A 268 -8.34 17.79 -26.35
N TYR A 269 -7.84 18.01 -25.14
CA TYR A 269 -7.38 16.93 -24.27
C TYR A 269 -8.49 15.95 -23.91
N LYS A 270 -9.73 16.43 -23.77
CA LYS A 270 -10.90 15.58 -23.50
C LYS A 270 -11.14 14.53 -24.60
N ASP A 271 -10.65 14.77 -25.81
CA ASP A 271 -10.83 13.88 -26.96
C ASP A 271 -9.69 12.85 -27.10
N VAL A 272 -8.58 13.00 -26.35
CA VAL A 272 -7.36 12.18 -26.53
C VAL A 272 -6.91 11.47 -25.25
N ILE A 273 -7.08 12.10 -24.08
CA ILE A 273 -6.65 11.53 -22.80
C ILE A 273 -7.45 10.27 -22.45
N PRO A 274 -8.80 10.22 -22.63
CA PRO A 274 -9.55 8.98 -22.39
C PRO A 274 -9.13 7.81 -23.30
N GLU A 275 -8.60 8.09 -24.50
CA GLU A 275 -8.06 7.06 -25.37
C GLU A 275 -6.74 6.50 -24.81
N ALA A 276 -5.83 7.37 -24.38
CA ALA A 276 -4.58 6.96 -23.74
C ALA A 276 -4.83 6.16 -22.44
N ASP A 277 -5.83 6.56 -21.65
CA ASP A 277 -6.24 5.85 -20.42
C ASP A 277 -6.78 4.45 -20.72
N ARG A 278 -7.64 4.30 -21.75
CA ARG A 278 -8.16 2.98 -22.16
C ARG A 278 -7.07 2.03 -22.64
N GLU A 279 -6.02 2.57 -23.25
CA GLU A 279 -4.85 1.81 -23.71
C GLU A 279 -3.82 1.51 -22.59
N GLY A 280 -4.11 1.93 -21.35
CA GLY A 280 -3.25 1.68 -20.19
C GLY A 280 -1.93 2.44 -20.22
N ILE A 281 -1.88 3.60 -20.89
CA ILE A 281 -0.66 4.39 -21.04
C ILE A 281 -0.49 5.34 -19.87
N ILE A 282 0.57 5.14 -19.07
CA ILE A 282 0.96 6.07 -18.00
C ILE A 282 1.62 7.30 -18.63
N ARG A 283 1.20 8.50 -18.22
CA ARG A 283 1.65 9.76 -18.83
C ARG A 283 2.39 10.62 -17.81
N TYR A 284 3.64 10.92 -18.11
CA TYR A 284 4.45 11.90 -17.42
C TYR A 284 4.56 13.18 -18.23
N VAL A 285 4.60 14.30 -17.55
CA VAL A 285 4.74 15.62 -18.17
C VAL A 285 5.93 16.34 -17.58
N ILE A 286 6.84 16.77 -18.45
CA ILE A 286 8.05 17.50 -18.12
C ILE A 286 7.92 18.90 -18.67
N GLY A 287 7.63 19.85 -17.78
CA GLY A 287 7.54 21.26 -18.12
C GLY A 287 8.93 21.89 -18.29
N VAL A 288 9.09 22.69 -19.34
CA VAL A 288 10.33 23.38 -19.72
C VAL A 288 10.12 24.90 -19.68
N GLY A 289 11.19 25.67 -19.45
CA GLY A 289 11.10 27.14 -19.44
C GLY A 289 10.02 27.66 -18.49
N ASP A 290 9.08 28.41 -19.03
CA ASP A 290 8.04 29.13 -18.29
C ASP A 290 6.75 28.31 -18.04
N ALA A 291 6.78 26.99 -18.27
CA ALA A 291 5.61 26.09 -18.13
C ALA A 291 4.90 26.12 -16.77
N PHE A 292 5.59 26.58 -15.73
CA PHE A 292 5.06 26.64 -14.37
C PHE A 292 4.75 28.07 -13.91
N ASN A 293 4.99 29.07 -14.74
CA ASN A 293 4.85 30.48 -14.37
C ASN A 293 3.40 30.95 -14.39
N SER A 294 2.55 30.30 -15.18
CA SER A 294 1.11 30.59 -15.28
C SER A 294 0.25 29.46 -14.71
N PRO A 295 -0.82 29.75 -13.95
CA PRO A 295 -1.80 28.76 -13.52
C PRO A 295 -2.44 27.98 -14.69
N LYS A 296 -2.65 28.65 -15.83
CA LYS A 296 -3.23 28.03 -17.03
C LYS A 296 -2.31 26.94 -17.59
N ASN A 297 -1.02 27.25 -17.72
CA ASN A 297 -0.01 26.33 -18.23
C ASN A 297 0.11 25.12 -17.29
N ARG A 298 0.13 25.38 -15.97
CA ARG A 298 0.12 24.32 -14.95
C ARG A 298 -1.08 23.38 -15.08
N GLU A 299 -2.27 23.93 -15.29
CA GLU A 299 -3.49 23.14 -15.45
C GLU A 299 -3.46 22.28 -16.72
N GLU A 300 -2.87 22.80 -17.80
CA GLU A 300 -2.63 22.05 -19.01
C GLU A 300 -1.72 20.83 -18.75
N LEU A 301 -0.59 21.03 -18.06
CA LEU A 301 0.31 19.92 -17.68
C LEU A 301 -0.41 18.88 -16.80
N ASN A 302 -1.21 19.33 -15.83
CA ASN A 302 -2.00 18.48 -14.93
C ASN A 302 -3.11 17.69 -15.66
N THR A 303 -3.58 18.22 -16.79
CA THR A 303 -4.60 17.59 -17.65
C THR A 303 -3.99 16.47 -18.50
N ILE A 304 -2.76 16.69 -19.00
CA ILE A 304 -2.04 15.69 -19.80
C ILE A 304 -1.58 14.51 -18.92
N ALA A 305 -1.05 14.80 -17.73
CA ALA A 305 -0.47 13.80 -16.85
C ALA A 305 -1.49 12.79 -16.28
N SER A 306 -1.00 11.59 -15.98
CA SER A 306 -1.76 10.62 -15.18
C SER A 306 -2.00 11.15 -13.75
N LYS A 307 -3.05 10.65 -13.09
CA LYS A 307 -3.38 11.06 -11.72
C LYS A 307 -2.58 10.23 -10.70
N PRO A 308 -2.18 10.82 -9.55
CA PRO A 308 -2.31 12.24 -9.21
C PRO A 308 -1.19 13.09 -9.87
N PRO A 309 -1.44 14.37 -10.24
CA PRO A 309 -0.46 15.19 -10.97
C PRO A 309 0.86 15.43 -10.23
N ARG A 310 0.84 15.47 -8.89
CA ARG A 310 2.03 15.63 -8.06
C ARG A 310 3.10 14.55 -8.30
N ASP A 311 2.70 13.38 -8.76
CA ASP A 311 3.56 12.22 -8.98
C ASP A 311 3.92 12.05 -10.47
N HIS A 312 3.40 12.91 -11.36
CA HIS A 312 3.50 12.74 -12.81
C HIS A 312 3.85 14.04 -13.57
N VAL A 313 3.92 15.19 -12.90
CA VAL A 313 4.28 16.50 -13.49
C VAL A 313 5.55 17.03 -12.86
N PHE A 314 6.58 17.28 -13.68
CA PHE A 314 7.89 17.70 -13.20
C PHE A 314 8.52 18.80 -14.06
N ARG A 315 9.54 19.49 -13.53
CA ARG A 315 10.35 20.47 -14.27
C ARG A 315 11.53 19.77 -14.96
N VAL A 316 11.90 20.18 -16.17
CA VAL A 316 13.04 19.62 -16.93
C VAL A 316 14.39 19.79 -16.22
N ASN A 317 14.55 20.87 -15.45
CA ASN A 317 15.77 21.16 -14.70
C ASN A 317 15.78 20.49 -13.31
N ASN A 318 14.71 19.78 -12.94
CA ASN A 318 14.66 19.08 -11.68
C ASN A 318 15.23 17.67 -11.86
N PHE A 319 16.42 17.39 -11.29
CA PHE A 319 16.99 16.06 -11.23
C PHE A 319 16.06 15.05 -10.51
N GLU A 320 15.10 15.52 -9.68
CA GLU A 320 14.04 14.70 -9.09
C GLU A 320 13.05 14.16 -10.13
N ALA A 321 12.81 14.85 -11.26
CA ALA A 321 11.96 14.35 -12.33
C ALA A 321 12.50 13.02 -12.90
N LEU A 322 13.81 13.03 -13.17
CA LEU A 322 14.57 11.89 -13.62
C LEU A 322 14.60 10.78 -12.56
N LYS A 323 14.72 11.15 -11.28
CA LYS A 323 14.74 10.24 -10.13
C LYS A 323 13.37 9.59 -9.86
N THR A 324 12.26 10.31 -10.00
CA THR A 324 10.90 9.77 -9.81
C THR A 324 10.48 8.87 -10.96
N ILE A 325 10.75 9.29 -12.20
CA ILE A 325 10.55 8.45 -13.40
C ILE A 325 11.42 7.20 -13.28
N GLN A 326 12.67 7.31 -12.82
CA GLN A 326 13.53 6.17 -12.48
C GLN A 326 12.94 5.27 -11.40
N ASN A 327 12.51 5.81 -10.26
CA ASN A 327 11.96 5.05 -9.14
C ASN A 327 10.67 4.30 -9.52
N GLN A 328 9.89 4.81 -10.46
CA GLN A 328 8.66 4.17 -10.96
C GLN A 328 8.92 3.15 -12.08
N LEU A 329 10.08 3.20 -12.74
CA LEU A 329 10.42 2.37 -13.90
C LEU A 329 11.54 1.35 -13.68
N GLN A 330 12.44 1.59 -12.72
CA GLN A 330 13.41 0.59 -12.31
C GLN A 330 12.67 -0.51 -11.56
N GLU A 331 13.08 -1.76 -11.81
CA GLU A 331 12.91 -2.83 -10.84
C GLU A 331 13.27 -2.23 -9.48
N LYS A 332 12.32 -2.18 -8.54
CA LYS A 332 12.59 -1.76 -7.16
C LYS A 332 13.62 -2.74 -6.60
N ILE A 333 14.91 -2.50 -6.85
CA ILE A 333 15.99 -3.15 -6.13
C ILE A 333 15.91 -2.50 -4.76
N PHE A 334 15.31 -3.22 -3.84
CA PHE A 334 15.04 -2.74 -2.51
C PHE A 334 16.35 -2.32 -1.84
N ALA A 335 16.34 -1.16 -1.18
CA ALA A 335 17.39 -0.83 -0.24
C ALA A 335 17.23 -1.78 0.96
N ILE A 336 18.00 -2.88 0.97
CA ILE A 336 18.19 -3.66 2.19
C ILE A 336 18.92 -2.75 3.17
N GLU A 337 18.37 -2.57 4.37
CA GLU A 337 18.83 -1.67 5.42
C GLU A 337 20.36 -1.47 5.39
N GLY A 338 20.79 -0.23 5.13
CA GLY A 338 22.19 0.19 5.23
C GLY A 338 23.12 -0.11 4.06
N THR A 339 22.68 -0.72 2.94
CA THR A 339 23.63 -1.23 1.93
C THR A 339 23.77 -0.52 0.59
N GLN A 340 23.04 0.57 0.28
CA GLN A 340 23.34 1.32 -0.96
C GLN A 340 23.23 2.83 -0.78
N THR A 341 24.38 3.49 -0.59
CA THR A 341 24.55 4.92 -0.86
C THR A 341 24.39 5.17 -2.37
N GLY A 342 23.15 5.14 -2.86
CA GLY A 342 22.85 5.36 -4.29
C GLY A 342 21.55 4.75 -4.83
N SER A 343 20.90 3.82 -4.12
CA SER A 343 19.56 3.33 -4.49
C SER A 343 18.51 4.05 -3.66
N THR A 344 17.52 4.67 -4.32
CA THR A 344 16.47 5.51 -3.68
C THR A 344 15.06 4.97 -3.87
N SER A 345 14.92 3.68 -4.15
CA SER A 345 13.63 3.00 -4.18
C SER A 345 13.12 2.79 -2.76
N SER A 346 12.17 3.63 -2.34
CA SER A 346 11.34 3.38 -1.16
C SER A 346 10.37 2.23 -1.44
N PHE A 347 10.20 1.31 -0.49
CA PHE A 347 9.07 0.39 -0.47
C PHE A 347 7.79 1.22 -0.44
N GLU A 348 6.80 0.88 -1.26
CA GLU A 348 5.46 1.47 -1.13
C GLU A 348 4.52 0.44 -0.55
N HIS A 349 4.26 -0.65 -1.26
CA HIS A 349 3.44 -1.74 -0.77
C HIS A 349 3.93 -3.11 -1.21
N GLU A 350 5.22 -3.24 -1.56
CA GLU A 350 5.82 -4.54 -1.92
C GLU A 350 6.02 -5.45 -0.70
N MET A 351 6.15 -4.82 0.46
CA MET A 351 6.31 -5.45 1.77
C MET A 351 5.16 -5.06 2.71
N SER A 352 4.00 -4.68 2.16
CA SER A 352 2.89 -4.10 2.95
C SER A 352 2.37 -5.01 4.05
N GLN A 353 2.44 -6.34 3.87
CA GLN A 353 1.94 -7.33 4.83
C GLN A 353 0.48 -7.04 5.25
N GLU A 354 -0.43 -6.87 4.28
CA GLU A 354 -1.82 -6.56 4.58
C GLU A 354 -2.49 -7.60 5.50
N GLY A 355 -3.31 -7.13 6.44
CA GLY A 355 -3.93 -8.03 7.40
C GLY A 355 -2.98 -8.48 8.50
N PHE A 356 -1.85 -7.80 8.69
CA PHE A 356 -0.99 -7.99 9.86
C PHE A 356 -1.79 -7.83 11.16
N SER A 357 -2.64 -6.80 11.20
CA SER A 357 -3.78 -6.71 12.11
C SER A 357 -5.08 -6.59 11.32
N ALA A 358 -6.19 -6.94 11.94
CA ALA A 358 -7.49 -6.95 11.29
C ALA A 358 -8.58 -6.46 12.25
N ALA A 359 -9.51 -5.65 11.74
CA ALA A 359 -10.71 -5.24 12.44
C ALA A 359 -11.88 -5.11 11.46
N ILE A 360 -13.11 -5.28 11.96
CA ILE A 360 -14.33 -5.19 11.14
C ILE A 360 -15.05 -3.89 11.49
N THR A 361 -15.22 -3.02 10.50
CA THR A 361 -15.92 -1.74 10.64
C THR A 361 -17.39 -1.87 10.24
N ALA A 362 -18.15 -0.77 10.37
CA ALA A 362 -19.52 -0.71 9.89
C ALA A 362 -19.57 -0.72 8.35
N ASN A 363 -18.55 -0.13 7.72
CA ASN A 363 -18.52 0.15 6.29
C ASN A 363 -17.58 -0.76 5.49
N GLY A 364 -16.84 -1.66 6.14
CA GLY A 364 -15.79 -2.43 5.49
C GLY A 364 -14.85 -3.19 6.43
N LEU A 365 -13.79 -3.76 5.86
CA LEU A 365 -12.72 -4.46 6.58
C LEU A 365 -11.51 -3.52 6.74
N LEU A 366 -10.98 -3.40 7.94
CA LEU A 366 -9.75 -2.64 8.21
C LEU A 366 -8.59 -3.63 8.37
N LEU A 367 -7.61 -3.54 7.48
CA LEU A 367 -6.46 -4.43 7.41
C LEU A 367 -5.17 -3.62 7.64
N GLY A 368 -4.50 -3.83 8.76
CA GLY A 368 -3.20 -3.22 9.04
C GLY A 368 -2.14 -3.69 8.04
N ALA A 369 -1.28 -2.77 7.61
CA ALA A 369 -0.27 -3.01 6.58
C ALA A 369 1.07 -2.38 6.98
N VAL A 370 1.75 -3.06 7.90
CA VAL A 370 2.92 -2.54 8.64
C VAL A 370 4.12 -2.18 7.76
N GLY A 371 4.36 -2.91 6.68
CA GLY A 371 5.53 -2.66 5.82
C GLY A 371 5.24 -1.74 4.65
N SER A 372 4.10 -1.03 4.66
CA SER A 372 3.83 0.00 3.67
C SER A 372 4.74 1.21 3.87
N PHE A 373 5.22 1.81 2.79
CA PHE A 373 6.00 3.05 2.78
C PHE A 373 7.24 2.99 3.69
N ASP A 374 8.23 2.16 3.35
CA ASP A 374 9.44 1.92 4.15
C ASP A 374 9.11 1.63 5.62
N TRP A 375 8.17 0.70 5.84
CA TRP A 375 7.67 0.32 7.15
C TRP A 375 7.11 1.46 8.01
N ALA A 376 6.75 2.60 7.39
CA ALA A 376 5.95 3.60 8.07
C ALA A 376 4.59 3.07 8.47
N GLY A 377 4.03 2.21 7.62
CA GLY A 377 2.80 1.47 7.86
C GLY A 377 1.54 2.28 7.55
N GLY A 378 0.41 1.73 7.99
CA GLY A 378 -0.93 2.24 7.76
C GLY A 378 -1.93 1.09 7.77
N ALA A 379 -3.13 1.33 7.22
CA ALA A 379 -4.13 0.30 7.06
C ALA A 379 -4.97 0.49 5.80
N PHE A 380 -5.36 -0.61 5.16
CA PHE A 380 -6.34 -0.62 4.08
C PHE A 380 -7.75 -0.75 4.65
N LEU A 381 -8.64 0.18 4.30
CA LEU A 381 -10.07 0.06 4.54
C LEU A 381 -10.75 -0.43 3.25
N HIS A 382 -11.14 -1.69 3.21
CA HIS A 382 -11.87 -2.31 2.10
C HIS A 382 -13.37 -2.15 2.30
N VAL A 383 -14.00 -1.26 1.52
CA VAL A 383 -15.45 -1.03 1.52
C VAL A 383 -16.18 -2.07 0.66
N SER A 384 -15.54 -2.50 -0.43
CA SER A 384 -15.96 -3.63 -1.26
C SER A 384 -14.73 -4.35 -1.81
N LYS A 385 -14.93 -5.39 -2.63
CA LYS A 385 -13.83 -6.16 -3.24
C LYS A 385 -12.86 -5.28 -4.04
N ASP A 386 -13.39 -4.34 -4.83
CA ASP A 386 -12.61 -3.48 -5.72
C ASP A 386 -12.35 -2.06 -5.17
N LYS A 387 -12.99 -1.72 -4.04
CA LYS A 387 -12.91 -0.37 -3.47
C LYS A 387 -12.24 -0.38 -2.10
N PHE A 388 -11.04 0.15 -2.06
CA PHE A 388 -10.29 0.35 -0.83
C PHE A 388 -9.78 1.78 -0.69
N THR A 389 -9.45 2.16 0.54
CA THR A 389 -8.75 3.42 0.87
C THR A 389 -7.60 3.09 1.79
N PHE A 390 -6.40 3.58 1.47
CA PHE A 390 -5.25 3.45 2.35
C PHE A 390 -5.23 4.62 3.34
N ILE A 391 -5.16 4.29 4.63
CA ILE A 391 -5.21 5.23 5.75
C ILE A 391 -3.83 5.26 6.38
N ASN A 392 -3.20 6.43 6.36
CA ASN A 392 -1.91 6.69 6.99
C ASN A 392 -1.85 8.12 7.54
N THR A 393 -0.76 8.44 8.24
CA THR A 393 -0.46 9.81 8.62
C THR A 393 0.16 10.58 7.44
N THR A 394 -0.04 11.89 7.41
CA THR A 394 0.57 12.76 6.40
C THR A 394 2.10 12.72 6.53
N ARG A 395 2.81 12.58 5.40
CA ARG A 395 4.27 12.46 5.30
C ARG A 395 5.04 13.74 5.65
N VAL A 396 4.55 14.54 6.60
CA VAL A 396 5.16 15.83 6.93
C VAL A 396 6.50 15.65 7.64
N ASP A 397 6.77 14.49 8.24
CA ASP A 397 8.06 14.18 8.85
C ASP A 397 8.56 12.79 8.43
N SER A 398 9.86 12.66 8.18
CA SER A 398 10.57 11.38 7.98
C SER A 398 10.65 10.53 9.26
N ASP A 399 9.89 10.89 10.28
CA ASP A 399 9.90 10.32 11.63
C ASP A 399 9.08 9.03 11.75
N MET A 400 8.24 8.75 10.74
CA MET A 400 7.41 7.56 10.68
C MET A 400 8.10 6.37 10.03
N ASN A 401 9.23 6.52 9.34
CA ASN A 401 9.94 5.37 8.77
C ASN A 401 10.23 4.33 9.85
N ASP A 402 10.04 3.04 9.53
CA ASP A 402 10.20 1.93 10.47
C ASP A 402 9.29 1.97 11.71
N ALA A 403 8.22 2.78 11.72
CA ALA A 403 7.33 2.94 12.87
C ALA A 403 6.29 1.81 13.04
N TYR A 404 6.00 1.07 11.97
CA TYR A 404 5.05 -0.05 11.93
C TYR A 404 3.61 0.38 12.26
N LEU A 405 3.15 1.51 11.72
CA LEU A 405 1.74 1.90 11.88
C LEU A 405 0.81 0.81 11.34
N GLY A 406 -0.26 0.51 12.07
CA GLY A 406 -1.17 -0.58 11.73
C GLY A 406 -0.72 -1.95 12.24
N TYR A 407 0.33 -2.01 13.06
CA TYR A 407 0.70 -3.22 13.80
C TYR A 407 -0.47 -3.70 14.67
N ALA A 408 -1.20 -2.76 15.28
CA ALA A 408 -2.51 -2.98 15.87
C ALA A 408 -3.53 -2.05 15.21
N ALA A 409 -4.73 -2.57 14.95
CA ALA A 409 -5.83 -1.82 14.35
C ALA A 409 -7.12 -2.11 15.11
N GLU A 410 -7.83 -1.05 15.51
CA GLU A 410 -9.06 -1.13 16.28
C GLU A 410 -10.09 -0.10 15.82
N VAL A 411 -11.35 -0.37 16.15
CA VAL A 411 -12.49 0.47 15.78
C VAL A 411 -13.21 0.96 17.03
N ILE A 412 -13.25 2.27 17.24
CA ILE A 412 -13.95 2.89 18.36
C ILE A 412 -15.14 3.71 17.88
N LEU A 413 -16.15 3.85 18.74
CA LEU A 413 -17.28 4.74 18.51
C LEU A 413 -17.25 5.86 19.55
N ARG A 414 -17.11 7.10 19.09
CA ARG A 414 -17.14 8.30 19.95
C ARG A 414 -18.26 9.20 19.46
N SER A 415 -19.23 9.49 20.33
CA SER A 415 -20.40 10.33 19.99
C SER A 415 -21.15 9.87 18.73
N ARG A 416 -21.32 8.54 18.57
CA ARG A 416 -21.91 7.89 17.39
C ARG A 416 -21.13 8.04 16.07
N VAL A 417 -19.92 8.59 16.12
CA VAL A 417 -19.00 8.65 14.98
C VAL A 417 -17.96 7.54 15.13
N GLN A 418 -17.75 6.78 14.06
CA GLN A 418 -16.72 5.75 14.00
C GLN A 418 -15.35 6.41 13.84
N ASN A 419 -14.40 6.01 14.68
CA ASN A 419 -12.99 6.40 14.55
C ASN A 419 -12.15 5.13 14.48
N LEU A 420 -11.07 5.18 13.73
CA LEU A 420 -10.13 4.08 13.58
C LEU A 420 -8.89 4.39 14.41
N VAL A 421 -8.36 3.38 15.09
CA VAL A 421 -7.18 3.53 15.95
C VAL A 421 -6.10 2.62 15.41
N LEU A 422 -4.95 3.18 15.05
CA LEU A 422 -3.79 2.43 14.57
C LEU A 422 -2.61 2.64 15.51
N GLY A 423 -1.97 1.53 15.92
CA GLY A 423 -0.75 1.54 16.71
C GLY A 423 0.49 1.45 15.83
N ALA A 424 1.53 2.22 16.19
CA ALA A 424 2.87 2.24 15.58
C ALA A 424 3.91 2.03 16.69
N PRO A 425 4.15 0.78 17.13
CA PRO A 425 4.95 0.49 18.32
C PRO A 425 6.42 0.86 18.17
N ARG A 426 6.93 0.95 16.94
CA ARG A 426 8.33 1.28 16.67
C ARG A 426 8.59 2.77 16.41
N TYR A 427 7.55 3.60 16.37
CA TYR A 427 7.69 5.04 16.17
C TYR A 427 8.71 5.63 17.15
N GLN A 428 9.80 6.18 16.62
CA GLN A 428 10.94 6.74 17.40
C GLN A 428 11.42 5.83 18.54
N HIS A 429 11.23 4.52 18.41
CA HIS A 429 11.46 3.51 19.45
C HIS A 429 10.66 3.72 20.76
N THR A 430 9.73 4.68 20.83
CA THR A 430 8.87 4.94 22.00
C THR A 430 7.43 4.48 21.80
N GLY A 431 7.00 4.35 20.53
CA GLY A 431 5.65 4.00 20.16
C GLY A 431 4.72 5.20 19.99
N LEU A 432 3.69 5.03 19.16
CA LEU A 432 2.67 6.02 18.84
C LEU A 432 1.32 5.32 18.61
N VAL A 433 0.24 5.96 19.04
CA VAL A 433 -1.14 5.59 18.67
C VAL A 433 -1.77 6.76 17.92
N VAL A 434 -2.36 6.46 16.76
CA VAL A 434 -3.00 7.45 15.89
C VAL A 434 -4.49 7.16 15.80
N ILE A 435 -5.31 8.18 16.06
CA ILE A 435 -6.78 8.09 15.93
C ILE A 435 -7.19 8.84 14.67
N PHE A 436 -7.85 8.14 13.76
CA PHE A 436 -8.37 8.66 12.49
C PHE A 436 -9.87 8.85 12.56
N ARG A 437 -10.34 9.94 11.94
CA ARG A 437 -11.76 10.27 11.79
C ARG A 437 -12.07 10.54 10.32
N GLU A 438 -13.23 10.09 9.89
CA GLU A 438 -13.72 10.39 8.55
C GLU A 438 -14.34 11.80 8.51
N ASN A 439 -13.91 12.60 7.53
CA ASN A 439 -14.40 13.94 7.24
C ASN A 439 -14.59 14.09 5.73
N ALA A 440 -15.83 14.34 5.29
CA ALA A 440 -16.20 14.50 3.87
C ALA A 440 -15.68 13.39 2.92
N GLY A 441 -15.61 12.13 3.40
CA GLY A 441 -15.12 10.99 2.62
C GLY A 441 -13.59 10.82 2.61
N THR A 442 -12.86 11.61 3.40
CA THR A 442 -11.42 11.49 3.62
C THR A 442 -11.12 11.14 5.07
N TRP A 443 -10.13 10.27 5.30
CA TRP A 443 -9.68 9.92 6.64
C TRP A 443 -8.57 10.87 7.07
N GLU A 444 -8.79 11.60 8.15
CA GLU A 444 -7.85 12.59 8.69
C GLU A 444 -7.41 12.19 10.09
N THR A 445 -6.18 12.56 10.44
CA THR A 445 -5.66 12.37 11.81
C THR A 445 -6.42 13.29 12.76
N ASN A 446 -7.13 12.68 13.72
CA ASN A 446 -7.91 13.40 14.74
C ASN A 446 -7.13 13.56 16.06
N ALA A 447 -6.31 12.57 16.45
CA ALA A 447 -5.48 12.66 17.64
C ALA A 447 -4.24 11.74 17.56
N LEU A 448 -3.20 12.10 18.32
CA LEU A 448 -1.93 11.38 18.44
C LEU A 448 -1.61 11.17 19.91
N ILE A 449 -1.22 9.96 20.29
CA ILE A 449 -0.80 9.60 21.65
C ILE A 449 0.60 9.00 21.56
N LYS A 450 1.62 9.74 22.01
CA LYS A 450 3.02 9.30 21.99
C LYS A 450 3.36 8.50 23.24
N GLY A 451 4.11 7.42 23.08
CA GLY A 451 4.70 6.69 24.20
C GLY A 451 5.79 7.51 24.87
N SER A 452 6.00 7.28 26.17
CA SER A 452 6.92 8.05 27.02
C SER A 452 8.24 7.33 27.31
N GLN A 453 8.31 6.02 27.11
CA GLN A 453 9.51 5.22 27.35
C GLN A 453 10.05 4.67 26.03
N VAL A 454 11.37 4.77 25.83
CA VAL A 454 12.05 4.07 24.74
C VAL A 454 11.94 2.57 25.02
N SER A 455 11.18 1.86 24.20
CA SER A 455 11.01 0.43 24.36
C SER A 455 12.30 -0.28 23.99
N THR A 456 12.73 -1.22 24.83
CA THR A 456 13.77 -2.21 24.50
C THR A 456 13.20 -3.34 23.65
N GLY A 457 12.17 -3.08 22.83
CA GLY A 457 11.68 -3.99 21.80
C GLY A 457 10.37 -4.74 22.06
N HIS A 458 9.61 -4.44 23.12
CA HIS A 458 8.32 -5.11 23.38
C HIS A 458 7.31 -4.14 24.02
N VAL A 459 6.50 -3.47 23.20
CA VAL A 459 5.30 -2.74 23.65
C VAL A 459 4.19 -3.09 22.65
N GLU A 460 3.35 -4.04 23.04
CA GLU A 460 2.23 -4.57 22.25
C GLU A 460 0.98 -4.48 23.13
N TYR A 461 0.02 -3.61 22.78
CA TYR A 461 -1.17 -3.41 23.59
C TYR A 461 -2.43 -3.09 22.75
N LYS A 462 -3.49 -3.88 22.94
CA LYS A 462 -4.86 -3.68 22.41
C LYS A 462 -5.80 -3.21 23.53
N CYS A 463 -6.73 -2.29 23.21
CA CYS A 463 -8.14 -2.29 23.70
C CYS A 463 -8.96 -1.09 23.21
N ALA A 464 -10.14 -1.36 22.66
CA ALA A 464 -11.24 -0.44 22.42
C ALA A 464 -12.48 -0.93 23.20
N ASN A 465 -12.91 -0.17 24.22
CA ASN A 465 -13.93 -0.62 25.16
C ASN A 465 -15.35 -0.62 24.52
N ARG A 466 -15.95 -1.80 24.34
CA ARG A 466 -17.41 -2.00 24.31
C ARG A 466 -17.78 -2.95 25.46
N GLY A 467 -17.93 -2.39 26.66
CA GLY A 467 -18.51 -3.08 27.83
C GLY A 467 -17.61 -4.11 28.51
N SER A 468 -17.06 -3.72 29.67
CA SER A 468 -16.72 -4.55 30.86
C SER A 468 -16.86 -6.08 30.73
N LEU A 469 -15.86 -6.93 30.99
CA LEU A 469 -15.08 -7.09 32.24
C LEU A 469 -13.71 -7.74 31.95
N GLY A 470 -12.67 -7.35 32.70
CA GLY A 470 -11.41 -8.08 32.81
C GLY A 470 -10.46 -7.42 33.81
N ALA A 471 -10.24 -8.09 34.96
CA ALA A 471 -9.36 -7.66 36.04
C ALA A 471 -7.92 -8.20 35.84
N GLU A 472 -6.93 -7.46 36.32
CA GLU A 472 -5.51 -7.85 36.33
C GLU A 472 -5.19 -8.79 37.50
N ILE A 473 -4.39 -9.84 37.23
CA ILE A 473 -3.65 -10.62 38.23
C ILE A 473 -2.17 -10.61 37.80
N PRO A 474 -1.21 -10.26 38.68
CA PRO A 474 0.18 -10.07 38.28
C PRO A 474 0.97 -11.39 38.25
N GLY A 475 1.79 -11.53 37.20
CA GLY A 475 2.83 -12.54 37.09
C GLY A 475 2.47 -13.67 36.14
N TRP A 476 2.81 -13.51 34.86
CA TRP A 476 3.32 -14.52 33.92
C TRP A 476 3.63 -13.81 32.58
N ALA A 477 4.77 -14.13 31.97
CA ALA A 477 5.25 -13.51 30.74
C ALA A 477 4.58 -14.14 29.50
N SER A 478 3.60 -13.43 28.92
CA SER A 478 2.98 -13.58 27.59
C SER A 478 2.09 -12.34 27.34
N PRO A 479 1.81 -11.91 26.09
CA PRO A 479 1.59 -10.51 25.73
C PRO A 479 0.37 -9.90 26.44
N GLY A 480 0.65 -9.09 27.46
CA GLY A 480 -0.34 -8.48 28.33
C GLY A 480 -0.97 -7.24 27.69
N ALA A 481 -2.25 -7.01 27.96
CA ALA A 481 -3.06 -5.90 27.48
C ALA A 481 -2.75 -4.57 28.19
N MET A 482 -2.98 -3.44 27.50
CA MET A 482 -3.09 -2.11 28.11
C MET A 482 -4.34 -1.44 27.54
N CYS A 483 -5.31 -1.17 28.43
CA CYS A 483 -6.53 -0.45 28.11
C CYS A 483 -6.24 1.04 27.88
N ILE A 484 -6.51 1.56 26.67
CA ILE A 484 -6.64 3.00 26.49
C ILE A 484 -7.95 3.43 27.18
N ARG A 485 -7.83 3.97 28.38
CA ARG A 485 -8.94 4.67 29.04
C ARG A 485 -9.13 6.01 28.33
N VAL A 486 -9.94 6.02 27.28
CA VAL A 486 -10.47 7.26 26.70
C VAL A 486 -11.44 7.83 27.74
N LEU A 487 -10.99 8.84 28.50
CA LEU A 487 -11.86 9.64 29.36
C LEU A 487 -12.87 10.46 28.54
#